data_AF-A0AA42X526-F1
#
_entry.id   AF-A0AA42X526-F1
#
_cell.length_a   1.000
_cell.length_b   1.000
_cell.length_c   1.000
_cell.angle_alpha   90.00
_cell.angle_beta   90.00
_cell.angle_gamma   90.00
#
_symmetry.space_group_name_H-M   'P 1'
#
loop_
_entity.id
_entity.type
_entity.pdbx_description
1 polymer ?
#
loop_
_entity_poly.entity_id
_entity_poly.type
_entity_poly.pdbx_seq_one_letter_code
_entity_poly.pdbx_strand_id
1 'polypeptide(L)'
;MTDSNQFSFGCTALMGTNKAGIVKPDEFGYRTMVLGAFNAFNSADQFYPVEPALELFRPDSALMRRIKSGSLHGELGHPRKLPGMSDRDFLMRIADIVEQNICVHIAEVTLIPRGMVDEAGRPVTGVIGKIKGAGPHGDVLEADLNNPKQNVCFSIRSITNDRWERGRYTKYLRAVYTWDKVNEPGISIAKKWHSPALEQLQEVFMDEAAIRSIARAVAREGKDLGAESQQQSVIKRLMQDLGMKEESGASKKTKIYMPTTANW
;
A
#
# COMPACT_ATOMS: atom_id res chain seq x y z
N MET A 1 5.20 -46.79 -24.83
CA MET A 1 4.90 -46.03 -23.61
C MET A 1 4.57 -44.63 -24.07
N THR A 2 3.31 -44.22 -23.91
CA THR A 2 2.87 -42.86 -24.26
C THR A 2 3.40 -41.89 -23.22
N ASP A 3 4.42 -41.11 -23.57
CA ASP A 3 4.83 -39.94 -22.82
C ASP A 3 3.66 -38.96 -22.79
N SER A 4 2.91 -38.98 -21.70
CA SER A 4 1.94 -37.93 -21.40
C SER A 4 2.73 -36.67 -21.06
N ASN A 5 2.99 -35.83 -22.06
CA ASN A 5 3.49 -34.47 -21.83
C ASN A 5 2.48 -33.73 -20.95
N GLN A 6 2.79 -33.64 -19.67
CA GLN A 6 1.96 -32.93 -18.70
C GLN A 6 2.34 -31.46 -18.71
N PHE A 7 1.39 -30.61 -19.12
CA PHE A 7 1.51 -29.17 -19.00
C PHE A 7 0.83 -28.71 -17.70
N SER A 8 1.53 -27.90 -16.90
CA SER A 8 1.01 -27.31 -15.66
C SER A 8 1.09 -25.80 -15.73
N PHE A 9 0.00 -25.13 -15.38
CA PHE A 9 -0.11 -23.67 -15.31
C PHE A 9 -0.44 -23.29 -13.86
N GLY A 10 0.28 -22.31 -13.31
CA GLY A 10 0.12 -21.89 -11.92
C GLY A 10 0.41 -20.40 -11.73
N CYS A 11 -0.01 -19.85 -10.59
CA CYS A 11 0.25 -18.46 -10.24
C CYS A 11 1.74 -18.26 -9.92
N THR A 12 2.40 -17.36 -10.64
CA THR A 12 3.83 -17.05 -10.49
C THR A 12 4.10 -15.78 -9.67
N ALA A 13 3.06 -15.11 -9.16
CA ALA A 13 3.17 -13.75 -8.62
C ALA A 13 4.10 -13.62 -7.39
N LEU A 14 4.27 -14.69 -6.61
CA LEU A 14 5.23 -14.74 -5.50
C LEU A 14 6.50 -15.54 -5.83
N MET A 15 6.56 -16.20 -7.00
CA MET A 15 7.74 -16.96 -7.40
C MET A 15 8.93 -16.03 -7.61
N GLY A 16 10.07 -16.38 -7.04
CA GLY A 16 11.26 -15.53 -7.06
C GLY A 16 11.23 -14.37 -6.04
N THR A 17 10.21 -14.32 -5.17
CA THR A 17 10.15 -13.38 -4.03
C THR A 17 10.33 -14.14 -2.72
N ASN A 18 10.77 -13.44 -1.66
CA ASN A 18 10.84 -14.01 -0.31
C ASN A 18 9.53 -13.85 0.49
N LYS A 19 8.43 -13.51 -0.18
CA LYS A 19 7.13 -13.23 0.47
C LYS A 19 6.41 -14.54 0.79
N ALA A 20 6.07 -14.74 2.06
CA ALA A 20 5.32 -15.91 2.51
C ALA A 20 3.84 -15.90 2.05
N GLY A 21 3.35 -14.79 1.49
CA GLY A 21 1.96 -14.63 1.07
C GLY A 21 0.96 -14.55 2.23
N ILE A 22 1.43 -14.40 3.48
CA ILE A 22 0.60 -14.30 4.69
C ILE A 22 0.86 -12.96 5.36
N VAL A 23 -0.18 -12.13 5.44
CA VAL A 23 -0.14 -10.85 6.16
C VAL A 23 -0.51 -11.12 7.60
N LYS A 24 0.44 -10.94 8.52
CA LYS A 24 0.22 -11.18 9.94
C LYS A 24 -0.67 -10.08 10.54
N PRO A 25 -1.64 -10.42 11.39
CA PRO A 25 -2.39 -9.43 12.13
C PRO A 25 -1.53 -8.78 13.22
N ASP A 26 -1.91 -7.57 13.63
CA ASP A 26 -1.45 -6.89 14.83
C ASP A 26 -2.12 -7.46 16.10
N GLU A 27 -1.82 -6.87 17.25
CA GLU A 27 -2.34 -7.30 18.56
C GLU A 27 -3.88 -7.19 18.68
N PHE A 28 -4.53 -6.38 17.83
CA PHE A 28 -5.98 -6.20 17.79
C PHE A 28 -6.66 -7.07 16.72
N GLY A 29 -5.87 -7.84 15.97
CA GLY A 29 -6.34 -8.71 14.88
C GLY A 29 -6.46 -8.00 13.54
N TYR A 30 -5.96 -6.76 13.38
CA TYR A 30 -5.98 -6.03 12.13
C TYR A 30 -4.74 -6.29 11.28
N ARG A 31 -4.90 -6.24 9.97
CA ARG A 31 -3.82 -6.43 8.99
C ARG A 31 -3.60 -5.16 8.19
N THR A 32 -2.34 -4.80 8.00
CA THR A 32 -1.95 -3.70 7.10
C THR A 32 -2.06 -4.17 5.66
N MET A 33 -2.84 -3.47 4.84
CA MET A 33 -3.14 -3.85 3.46
C MET A 33 -3.12 -2.65 2.52
N VAL A 34 -2.72 -2.86 1.26
CA VAL A 34 -2.90 -1.84 0.22
C VAL A 34 -4.34 -1.89 -0.28
N LEU A 35 -5.09 -0.82 -0.07
CA LEU A 35 -6.48 -0.69 -0.50
C LEU A 35 -6.62 -0.02 -1.88
N GLY A 36 -5.60 0.71 -2.32
CA GLY A 36 -5.64 1.49 -3.54
C GLY A 36 -4.37 2.32 -3.75
N ALA A 37 -4.38 3.17 -4.77
CA ALA A 37 -3.37 4.19 -4.97
C ALA A 37 -3.91 5.39 -5.75
N PHE A 38 -3.24 6.52 -5.59
CA PHE A 38 -3.37 7.73 -6.40
C PHE A 38 -2.08 7.99 -7.17
N ASN A 39 -2.17 8.92 -8.13
CA ASN A 39 -1.19 9.12 -9.19
C ASN A 39 -0.91 7.82 -9.95
N ALA A 40 -1.95 6.98 -10.07
CA ALA A 40 -1.88 5.65 -10.65
C ALA A 40 -2.93 5.51 -11.77
N PHE A 41 -2.71 4.51 -12.62
CA PHE A 41 -3.63 4.12 -13.68
C PHE A 41 -4.36 2.84 -13.30
N ASN A 42 -5.62 2.73 -13.69
CA ASN A 42 -6.31 1.44 -13.67
C ASN A 42 -5.99 0.62 -14.93
N SER A 43 -6.56 -0.58 -15.01
CA SER A 43 -6.42 -1.47 -16.17
C SER A 43 -7.02 -0.93 -17.47
N ALA A 44 -7.78 0.16 -17.42
CA ALA A 44 -8.37 0.84 -18.58
C ALA A 44 -7.64 2.15 -18.93
N ASP A 45 -6.39 2.33 -18.45
CA ASP A 45 -5.55 3.52 -18.65
C ASP A 45 -6.18 4.84 -18.16
N GLN A 46 -7.09 4.77 -17.20
CA GLN A 46 -7.71 5.93 -16.58
C GLN A 46 -6.89 6.37 -15.36
N PHE A 47 -6.55 7.65 -15.31
CA PHE A 47 -5.65 8.22 -14.31
C PHE A 47 -6.40 8.74 -13.09
N TYR A 48 -5.93 8.41 -11.89
CA TYR A 48 -6.49 8.87 -10.62
C TYR A 48 -5.53 9.87 -9.93
N PRO A 49 -5.77 11.18 -10.00
CA PRO A 49 -4.89 12.18 -9.40
C PRO A 49 -5.04 12.26 -7.88
N VAL A 50 -3.94 12.49 -7.16
CA VAL A 50 -3.95 12.57 -5.68
C VAL A 50 -4.44 13.92 -5.16
N GLU A 51 -4.02 15.03 -5.78
CA GLU A 51 -4.23 16.38 -5.27
C GLU A 51 -5.71 16.70 -4.99
N PRO A 52 -6.65 16.48 -5.94
CA PRO A 52 -8.06 16.71 -5.68
C PRO A 52 -8.68 15.67 -4.73
N ALA A 53 -8.09 14.48 -4.62
CA ALA A 53 -8.59 13.43 -3.74
C ALA A 53 -8.31 13.72 -2.25
N LEU A 54 -7.27 14.52 -1.93
CA LEU A 54 -6.91 14.86 -0.56
C LEU A 54 -8.05 15.52 0.23
N GLU A 55 -8.94 16.25 -0.44
CA GLU A 55 -10.13 16.85 0.20
C GLU A 55 -11.04 15.79 0.85
N LEU A 56 -11.10 14.60 0.27
CA LEU A 56 -11.92 13.48 0.75
C LEU A 56 -11.34 12.82 2.01
N PHE A 57 -10.10 13.13 2.37
CA PHE A 57 -9.40 12.65 3.57
C PHE A 57 -9.28 13.72 4.67
N ARG A 58 -9.95 14.87 4.52
CA ARG A 58 -10.01 15.88 5.58
C ARG A 58 -10.75 15.32 6.81
N PRO A 59 -10.40 15.73 8.05
CA PRO A 59 -10.98 15.16 9.28
C PRO A 59 -12.52 15.20 9.38
N ASP A 60 -13.15 16.16 8.69
CA ASP A 60 -14.59 16.39 8.67
C ASP A 60 -15.31 15.69 7.49
N SER A 61 -14.57 15.03 6.59
CA SER A 61 -15.14 14.32 5.45
C SER A 61 -16.02 13.14 5.88
N ALA A 62 -16.98 12.75 5.04
CA ALA A 62 -17.86 11.61 5.35
C ALA A 62 -17.08 10.31 5.59
N LEU A 63 -16.00 10.10 4.82
CA LEU A 63 -15.10 8.97 4.99
C LEU A 63 -14.41 9.01 6.35
N MET A 64 -13.77 10.13 6.69
CA MET A 64 -13.01 10.25 7.95
C MET A 64 -13.91 10.22 9.17
N ARG A 65 -15.16 10.70 9.07
CA ARG A 65 -16.15 10.54 10.14
C ARG A 65 -16.43 9.07 10.44
N ARG A 66 -16.64 8.23 9.42
CA ARG A 66 -16.87 6.78 9.59
C ARG A 66 -15.66 6.05 10.14
N ILE A 67 -14.45 6.43 9.70
CA ILE A 67 -13.20 5.89 10.26
C ILE A 67 -13.09 6.26 11.73
N LYS A 68 -13.29 7.54 12.08
CA LYS A 68 -13.18 8.04 13.45
C LYS A 68 -14.22 7.42 14.40
N SER A 69 -15.43 7.16 13.93
CA SER A 69 -16.46 6.45 14.71
C SER A 69 -16.29 4.94 14.73
N GLY A 70 -15.30 4.38 14.03
CA GLY A 70 -15.10 2.94 13.92
C GLY A 70 -16.21 2.22 13.16
N SER A 71 -16.94 2.92 12.29
CA SER A 71 -18.10 2.38 11.58
C SER A 71 -17.86 2.19 10.07
N LEU A 72 -16.62 2.33 9.60
CA LEU A 72 -16.29 2.09 8.19
C LEU A 72 -16.17 0.59 7.92
N HIS A 73 -17.06 0.10 7.05
CA HIS A 73 -17.11 -1.28 6.60
C HIS A 73 -17.06 -1.35 5.08
N GLY A 74 -16.60 -2.48 4.56
CA GLY A 74 -16.64 -2.82 3.14
C GLY A 74 -17.37 -4.14 2.93
N GLU A 75 -17.80 -4.36 1.69
CA GLU A 75 -18.60 -5.52 1.32
C GLU A 75 -17.79 -6.57 0.56
N LEU A 76 -18.38 -7.77 0.48
CA LEU A 76 -17.96 -8.80 -0.45
C LEU A 76 -18.48 -8.46 -1.86
N GLY A 77 -17.58 -7.91 -2.68
CA GLY A 77 -17.85 -7.47 -4.04
C GLY A 77 -18.45 -6.07 -4.13
N HIS A 78 -18.31 -5.46 -5.31
CA HIS A 78 -18.96 -4.18 -5.61
C HIS A 78 -20.46 -4.36 -5.86
N PRO A 79 -21.30 -3.38 -5.48
CA PRO A 79 -22.71 -3.38 -5.84
C PRO A 79 -22.83 -3.31 -7.36
N ARG A 80 -23.56 -4.26 -7.95
CA ARG A 80 -23.85 -4.29 -9.39
C ARG A 80 -25.19 -3.63 -9.67
N LYS A 81 -25.29 -2.98 -10.83
CA LYS A 81 -26.57 -2.50 -11.35
C LYS A 81 -27.42 -3.72 -11.73
N LEU A 82 -28.61 -3.82 -11.16
CA LEU A 82 -29.53 -4.92 -11.45
C LEU A 82 -30.34 -4.63 -12.73
N PRO A 83 -30.81 -5.67 -13.44
CA PRO A 83 -31.74 -5.47 -14.56
C PRO A 83 -32.95 -4.63 -14.14
N GLY A 84 -33.27 -3.59 -14.91
CA GLY A 84 -34.40 -2.68 -14.64
C GLY A 84 -34.13 -1.58 -13.60
N MET A 85 -32.96 -1.55 -12.95
CA MET A 85 -32.60 -0.51 -11.98
C MET A 85 -32.32 0.83 -12.68
N SER A 86 -32.90 1.92 -12.16
CA SER A 86 -32.59 3.26 -12.66
C SER A 86 -31.16 3.69 -12.26
N ASP A 87 -30.59 4.65 -12.96
CA ASP A 87 -29.27 5.19 -12.59
C ASP A 87 -29.28 5.85 -11.21
N ARG A 88 -30.40 6.49 -10.85
CA ARG A 88 -30.60 7.07 -9.51
C ARG A 88 -30.55 6.00 -8.43
N ASP A 89 -31.29 4.91 -8.61
CA ASP A 89 -31.32 3.81 -7.63
C ASP A 89 -29.96 3.14 -7.52
N PHE A 90 -29.25 3.02 -8.64
CA PHE A 90 -27.90 2.49 -8.64
C PHE A 90 -26.91 3.39 -7.91
N LEU A 91 -27.00 4.72 -8.08
CA LEU A 91 -26.19 5.68 -7.32
C LEU A 91 -26.46 5.59 -5.81
N MET A 92 -27.72 5.45 -5.40
CA MET A 92 -28.08 5.24 -3.99
C MET A 92 -27.51 3.94 -3.45
N ARG A 93 -27.55 2.86 -4.25
CA ARG A 93 -26.95 1.57 -3.92
C ARG A 93 -25.43 1.64 -3.78
N ILE A 94 -24.75 2.48 -4.56
CA ILE A 94 -23.30 2.71 -4.42
C ILE A 94 -23.00 3.49 -3.13
N ALA A 95 -23.88 4.40 -2.72
CA ALA A 95 -23.69 5.22 -1.53
C ALA A 95 -23.93 4.46 -0.21
N ASP A 96 -24.68 3.36 -0.29
CA ASP A 96 -25.06 2.53 0.84
C ASP A 96 -24.08 1.36 1.06
N ILE A 97 -23.96 0.93 2.31
CA ILE A 97 -23.16 -0.25 2.70
C ILE A 97 -24.11 -1.23 3.37
N VAL A 98 -24.42 -2.31 2.67
CA VAL A 98 -25.47 -3.26 3.05
C VAL A 98 -24.94 -4.24 4.10
N GLU A 99 -25.53 -4.25 5.29
CA GLU A 99 -25.01 -5.01 6.45
C GLU A 99 -24.91 -6.51 6.17
N GLN A 100 -25.83 -7.05 5.37
CA GLN A 100 -25.85 -8.46 5.00
C GLN A 100 -24.65 -8.88 4.14
N ASN A 101 -24.00 -7.91 3.46
CA ASN A 101 -22.89 -8.18 2.56
C ASN A 101 -21.53 -7.72 3.13
N ILE A 102 -21.49 -7.21 4.37
CA ILE A 102 -20.26 -6.77 5.01
C ILE A 102 -19.29 -7.95 5.18
N CYS A 103 -18.04 -7.73 4.76
CA CYS A 103 -16.94 -8.69 4.97
C CYS A 103 -15.74 -8.09 5.69
N VAL A 104 -15.64 -6.77 5.78
CA VAL A 104 -14.44 -6.10 6.30
C VAL A 104 -14.81 -4.89 7.14
N HIS A 105 -14.08 -4.71 8.23
CA HIS A 105 -13.99 -3.45 8.97
C HIS A 105 -12.65 -2.80 8.68
N ILE A 106 -12.67 -1.47 8.50
CA ILE A 106 -11.48 -0.66 8.18
C ILE A 106 -11.29 0.35 9.32
N ALA A 107 -10.32 0.09 10.19
CA ALA A 107 -10.06 0.91 11.37
C ALA A 107 -9.29 2.19 11.05
N GLU A 108 -8.38 2.14 10.08
CA GLU A 108 -7.52 3.26 9.72
C GLU A 108 -7.26 3.26 8.21
N VAL A 109 -7.12 4.45 7.63
CA VAL A 109 -6.65 4.64 6.25
C VAL A 109 -5.57 5.71 6.26
N THR A 110 -4.42 5.39 5.65
CA THR A 110 -3.23 6.25 5.58
C THR A 110 -2.78 6.40 4.14
N LEU A 111 -2.50 7.63 3.72
CA LEU A 111 -1.88 7.92 2.44
C LEU A 111 -0.37 7.91 2.56
N ILE A 112 0.31 7.10 1.74
CA ILE A 112 1.77 7.03 1.69
C ILE A 112 2.23 7.67 0.38
N PRO A 113 2.75 8.92 0.40
CA PRO A 113 3.05 9.68 -0.82
C PRO A 113 4.28 9.20 -1.58
N ARG A 114 5.13 8.34 -0.99
CA ARG A 114 6.40 7.87 -1.57
C ARG A 114 6.68 6.42 -1.19
N GLY A 115 7.55 5.75 -1.96
CA GLY A 115 8.00 4.39 -1.65
C GLY A 115 7.13 3.27 -2.25
N MET A 116 6.10 3.62 -3.01
CA MET A 116 5.34 2.68 -3.82
C MET A 116 5.46 3.06 -5.29
N VAL A 117 5.56 2.04 -6.15
CA VAL A 117 5.56 2.18 -7.60
C VAL A 117 4.51 1.27 -8.20
N ASP A 118 3.99 1.62 -9.38
CA ASP A 118 3.14 0.72 -10.15
C ASP A 118 3.95 -0.31 -10.96
N GLU A 119 3.26 -1.13 -11.75
CA GLU A 119 3.88 -2.18 -12.57
C GLU A 119 4.83 -1.63 -13.65
N ALA A 120 4.68 -0.35 -14.02
CA ALA A 120 5.57 0.35 -14.95
C ALA A 120 6.72 1.09 -14.23
N GLY A 121 6.85 0.93 -12.91
CA GLY A 121 7.87 1.61 -12.10
C GLY A 121 7.57 3.09 -11.80
N ARG A 122 6.36 3.57 -12.10
CA ARG A 122 5.98 4.97 -11.86
C ARG A 122 5.67 5.19 -10.38
N PRO A 123 6.15 6.26 -9.74
CA PRO A 123 5.80 6.57 -8.36
C PRO A 123 4.29 6.79 -8.19
N VAL A 124 3.73 6.18 -7.15
CA VAL A 124 2.31 6.29 -6.79
C VAL A 124 2.15 6.66 -5.33
N THR A 125 1.03 7.30 -4.98
CA THR A 125 0.64 7.50 -3.58
C THR A 125 -0.20 6.31 -3.13
N GLY A 126 0.34 5.47 -2.26
CA GLY A 126 -0.36 4.30 -1.73
C GLY A 126 -1.49 4.66 -0.79
N VAL A 127 -2.60 3.93 -0.84
CA VAL A 127 -3.65 3.96 0.16
C VAL A 127 -3.53 2.69 1.00
N ILE A 128 -3.08 2.83 2.24
CA ILE A 128 -2.90 1.72 3.19
C ILE A 128 -4.04 1.71 4.19
N GLY A 129 -4.64 0.54 4.43
CA GLY A 129 -5.66 0.34 5.43
C GLY A 129 -5.24 -0.65 6.51
N LYS A 130 -5.73 -0.45 7.74
CA LYS A 130 -5.79 -1.48 8.77
C LYS A 130 -7.15 -2.15 8.70
N ILE A 131 -7.17 -3.42 8.29
CA ILE A 131 -8.42 -4.15 8.03
C ILE A 131 -8.55 -5.42 8.87
N LYS A 132 -9.80 -5.82 9.13
CA LYS A 132 -10.13 -7.09 9.79
C LYS A 132 -11.43 -7.63 9.23
N GLY A 133 -11.58 -8.96 9.15
CA GLY A 133 -12.85 -9.59 8.84
C GLY A 133 -13.96 -9.13 9.79
N ALA A 134 -15.09 -8.72 9.23
CA ALA A 134 -16.25 -8.26 10.00
C ALA A 134 -17.55 -8.60 9.26
N GLY A 135 -18.66 -8.57 10.00
CA GLY A 135 -19.99 -8.84 9.45
C GLY A 135 -20.20 -10.30 9.01
N PRO A 136 -21.29 -10.57 8.27
CA PRO A 136 -21.68 -11.93 7.86
C PRO A 136 -20.67 -12.66 6.97
N HIS A 137 -19.74 -11.94 6.33
CA HIS A 137 -18.71 -12.52 5.45
C HIS A 137 -17.29 -12.28 5.98
N GLY A 138 -17.15 -11.93 7.26
CA GLY A 138 -15.85 -11.68 7.88
C GLY A 138 -14.94 -12.90 7.88
N ASP A 139 -15.50 -14.08 8.13
CA ASP A 139 -14.83 -15.38 8.09
C ASP A 139 -14.28 -15.71 6.69
N VAL A 140 -15.02 -15.39 5.64
CA VAL A 140 -14.59 -15.55 4.24
C VAL A 140 -13.35 -14.69 3.97
N LEU A 141 -13.35 -13.42 4.38
CA LEU A 141 -12.17 -12.56 4.22
C LEU A 141 -10.97 -13.10 5.03
N GLU A 142 -11.19 -13.54 6.27
CA GLU A 142 -10.12 -14.09 7.11
C GLU A 142 -9.51 -15.37 6.51
N ALA A 143 -10.35 -16.27 5.97
CA ALA A 143 -9.88 -17.46 5.27
C ALA A 143 -8.98 -17.10 4.07
N ASP A 144 -9.40 -16.14 3.26
CA ASP A 144 -8.63 -15.68 2.09
C ASP A 144 -7.30 -15.00 2.48
N LEU A 145 -7.31 -14.18 3.54
CA LEU A 145 -6.11 -13.53 4.07
C LEU A 145 -5.12 -14.53 4.66
N ASN A 146 -5.60 -15.64 5.22
CA ASN A 146 -4.76 -16.70 5.76
C ASN A 146 -4.32 -17.73 4.70
N ASN A 147 -4.89 -17.71 3.49
CA ASN A 147 -4.47 -18.57 2.39
C ASN A 147 -3.25 -17.98 1.64
N PRO A 148 -2.04 -18.58 1.74
CA PRO A 148 -0.84 -18.03 1.12
C PRO A 148 -0.88 -18.05 -0.42
N LYS A 149 -1.67 -18.96 -1.01
CA LYS A 149 -1.81 -19.13 -2.46
C LYS A 149 -2.93 -18.29 -3.06
N GLN A 150 -3.62 -17.50 -2.23
CA GLN A 150 -4.71 -16.65 -2.64
C GLN A 150 -4.37 -15.19 -2.39
N ASN A 151 -4.59 -14.39 -3.43
CA ASN A 151 -4.48 -12.96 -3.35
C ASN A 151 -5.82 -12.38 -2.88
N VAL A 152 -5.76 -11.26 -2.15
CA VAL A 152 -6.96 -10.52 -1.72
C VAL A 152 -6.85 -9.13 -2.31
N CYS A 153 -7.86 -8.73 -3.08
CA CYS A 153 -7.89 -7.47 -3.80
C CYS A 153 -8.95 -6.55 -3.22
N PHE A 154 -8.63 -5.27 -3.17
CA PHE A 154 -9.58 -4.22 -2.78
C PHE A 154 -9.81 -3.27 -3.94
N SER A 155 -11.00 -2.68 -3.96
CA SER A 155 -11.35 -1.66 -4.93
C SER A 155 -12.18 -0.57 -4.27
N ILE A 156 -11.86 0.68 -4.60
CA ILE A 156 -12.51 1.86 -4.04
C ILE A 156 -13.94 1.98 -4.56
N ARG A 157 -14.90 2.11 -3.65
CA ARG A 157 -16.29 2.45 -3.98
C ARG A 157 -16.42 3.96 -3.91
N SER A 158 -16.67 4.60 -5.05
CA SER A 158 -16.64 6.06 -5.17
C SER A 158 -17.54 6.59 -6.28
N ILE A 159 -17.82 7.89 -6.20
CA ILE A 159 -18.37 8.67 -7.32
C ILE A 159 -17.23 9.48 -7.90
N THR A 160 -17.10 9.45 -9.22
CA THR A 160 -16.10 10.21 -9.97
C THR A 160 -16.76 11.18 -10.95
N ASN A 161 -16.06 12.27 -11.24
CA ASN A 161 -16.34 13.14 -12.37
C ASN A 161 -15.21 12.92 -13.38
N ASP A 162 -15.49 12.13 -14.40
CA ASP A 162 -14.51 11.73 -15.40
C ASP A 162 -14.35 12.83 -16.45
N ARG A 163 -13.10 13.14 -16.79
CA ARG A 163 -12.79 14.15 -17.80
C ARG A 163 -11.78 13.63 -18.78
N TRP A 164 -12.01 13.89 -20.06
CA TRP A 164 -11.01 13.66 -21.10
C TRP A 164 -10.08 14.87 -21.17
N GLU A 165 -8.86 14.72 -20.68
CA GLU A 165 -7.88 15.79 -20.57
C GLU A 165 -6.50 15.25 -20.98
N ARG A 166 -5.75 16.01 -21.80
CA ARG A 166 -4.40 15.62 -22.24
C ARG A 166 -4.31 14.22 -22.86
N GLY A 167 -5.33 13.84 -23.65
CA GLY A 167 -5.40 12.57 -24.36
C GLY A 167 -5.67 11.34 -23.50
N ARG A 168 -6.20 11.52 -22.27
CA ARG A 168 -6.57 10.41 -21.39
C ARG A 168 -7.81 10.74 -20.56
N TYR A 169 -8.49 9.70 -20.08
CA TYR A 169 -9.52 9.86 -19.04
C TYR A 169 -8.86 10.05 -17.68
N THR A 170 -9.19 11.15 -17.02
CA THR A 170 -8.80 11.43 -15.63
C THR A 170 -10.04 11.32 -14.76
N LYS A 171 -9.97 10.47 -13.73
CA LYS A 171 -11.06 10.19 -12.79
C LYS A 171 -10.92 11.04 -11.53
N TYR A 172 -11.62 12.17 -11.50
CA TYR A 172 -11.64 13.04 -10.33
C TYR A 172 -12.65 12.51 -9.31
N LEU A 173 -12.17 12.01 -8.18
CA LEU A 173 -13.02 11.53 -7.09
C LEU A 173 -13.83 12.68 -6.50
N ARG A 174 -15.13 12.46 -6.31
CA ARG A 174 -16.08 13.39 -5.68
C ARG A 174 -16.57 12.90 -4.33
N ALA A 175 -16.69 11.59 -4.17
CA ALA A 175 -17.02 10.96 -2.90
C ALA A 175 -16.36 9.59 -2.83
N VAL A 176 -15.86 9.22 -1.65
CA VAL A 176 -15.41 7.85 -1.34
C VAL A 176 -16.33 7.30 -0.28
N TYR A 177 -16.89 6.12 -0.54
CA TYR A 177 -17.78 5.45 0.40
C TYR A 177 -17.03 4.43 1.24
N THR A 178 -16.27 3.54 0.60
CA THR A 178 -15.49 2.47 1.25
C THR A 178 -14.53 1.78 0.26
N TRP A 179 -13.89 0.69 0.68
CA TRP A 179 -13.19 -0.28 -0.16
C TRP A 179 -13.79 -1.66 0.01
N ASP A 180 -14.13 -2.29 -1.11
CA ASP A 180 -14.74 -3.62 -1.13
C ASP A 180 -13.74 -4.69 -1.51
N LYS A 181 -13.95 -5.89 -0.95
CA LYS A 181 -13.20 -7.08 -1.34
C LYS A 181 -13.67 -7.53 -2.72
N VAL A 182 -12.78 -7.55 -3.70
CA VAL A 182 -13.08 -7.90 -5.09
C VAL A 182 -12.16 -9.02 -5.58
N ASN A 183 -12.51 -9.65 -6.70
CA ASN A 183 -11.69 -10.70 -7.30
C ASN A 183 -10.46 -10.12 -8.01
N GLU A 184 -10.63 -8.97 -8.66
CA GLU A 184 -9.58 -8.26 -9.39
C GLU A 184 -9.46 -6.83 -8.87
N PRO A 185 -8.24 -6.32 -8.64
CA PRO A 185 -8.06 -5.01 -8.04
C PRO A 185 -8.38 -3.92 -9.06
N GLY A 186 -8.96 -2.81 -8.59
CA GLY A 186 -9.23 -1.65 -9.46
C GLY A 186 -7.94 -0.95 -9.92
N ILE A 187 -6.87 -1.05 -9.13
CA ILE A 187 -5.52 -0.58 -9.42
C ILE A 187 -4.57 -1.72 -9.09
N SER A 188 -3.61 -2.02 -9.95
CA SER A 188 -2.79 -3.24 -9.87
C SER A 188 -2.11 -3.48 -8.53
N ILE A 189 -1.77 -2.42 -7.79
CA ILE A 189 -1.10 -2.52 -6.48
C ILE A 189 -2.05 -2.79 -5.30
N ALA A 190 -3.37 -2.67 -5.49
CA ALA A 190 -4.40 -2.78 -4.44
C ALA A 190 -4.70 -4.23 -4.06
N LYS A 191 -3.66 -4.97 -3.65
CA LYS A 191 -3.72 -6.40 -3.41
C LYS A 191 -2.79 -6.84 -2.27
N LYS A 192 -3.16 -7.94 -1.62
CA LYS A 192 -2.46 -8.57 -0.48
C LYS A 192 -0.95 -8.70 -0.70
N TRP A 193 -0.55 -9.19 -1.87
CA TRP A 193 0.86 -9.45 -2.17
C TRP A 193 1.74 -8.20 -2.30
N HIS A 194 1.14 -7.02 -2.38
CA HIS A 194 1.81 -5.72 -2.31
C HIS A 194 1.73 -5.06 -0.93
N SER A 195 1.16 -5.74 0.07
CA SER A 195 1.17 -5.23 1.44
C SER A 195 2.62 -5.04 1.93
N PRO A 196 2.96 -3.86 2.50
CA PRO A 196 4.26 -3.62 3.12
C PRO A 196 4.60 -4.65 4.20
N ALA A 197 3.60 -5.25 4.84
CA ALA A 197 3.80 -6.28 5.86
C ALA A 197 4.36 -7.61 5.29
N LEU A 198 4.37 -7.76 3.96
CA LEU A 198 5.03 -8.89 3.29
C LEU A 198 6.46 -8.59 2.84
N GLU A 199 6.89 -7.32 2.88
CA GLU A 199 8.29 -6.98 2.63
C GLU A 199 9.13 -7.48 3.81
N GLN A 200 10.09 -8.37 3.54
CA GLN A 200 11.07 -8.75 4.55
C GLN A 200 11.99 -7.55 4.82
N LEU A 201 12.03 -7.08 6.06
CA LEU A 201 13.12 -6.19 6.50
C LEU A 201 14.42 -6.99 6.40
N GLN A 202 15.33 -6.55 5.53
CA GLN A 202 16.66 -7.14 5.49
C GLN A 202 17.46 -6.55 6.66
N GLU A 203 17.86 -7.39 7.63
CA GLU A 203 18.86 -6.99 8.62
C GLU A 203 20.20 -6.85 7.91
N VAL A 204 20.61 -5.61 7.64
CA VAL A 204 21.96 -5.34 7.13
C VAL A 204 22.86 -5.03 8.31
N PHE A 205 23.81 -5.91 8.57
CA PHE A 205 24.91 -5.64 9.51
C PHE A 205 25.94 -4.78 8.81
N MET A 206 25.86 -3.46 8.95
CA MET A 206 26.95 -2.58 8.55
C MET A 206 27.98 -2.53 9.67
N ASP A 207 29.24 -2.84 9.34
CA ASP A 207 30.34 -2.59 10.24
C ASP A 207 30.49 -1.07 10.45
N GLU A 208 30.73 -0.68 11.70
CA GLU A 208 30.98 0.70 12.09
C GLU A 208 32.17 1.28 11.31
N ALA A 209 33.15 0.46 10.92
CA ALA A 209 34.23 0.85 10.03
C ALA A 209 33.75 1.28 8.62
N ALA A 210 32.72 0.60 8.07
CA ALA A 210 32.13 0.91 6.77
C ALA A 210 31.25 2.17 6.82
N ILE A 211 30.49 2.38 7.89
CA ILE A 211 29.74 3.63 8.10
C ILE A 211 30.71 4.81 8.20
N ARG A 212 31.81 4.64 8.96
CA ARG A 212 32.86 5.67 9.10
C ARG A 212 33.67 5.88 7.83
N SER A 213 33.77 4.90 6.93
CA SER A 213 34.46 5.08 5.63
C SER A 213 33.58 5.84 4.64
N ILE A 214 32.28 5.54 4.59
CA ILE A 214 31.30 6.28 3.78
C ILE A 214 31.19 7.73 4.28
N ALA A 215 31.08 7.95 5.59
CA ALA A 215 31.06 9.29 6.17
C ALA A 215 32.33 10.09 5.83
N ARG A 216 33.50 9.44 5.82
CA ARG A 216 34.77 10.06 5.44
C ARG A 216 34.90 10.30 3.93
N ALA A 217 34.34 9.44 3.09
CA ALA A 217 34.31 9.62 1.64
C ALA A 217 33.42 10.82 1.25
N VAL A 218 32.24 10.92 1.84
CA VAL A 218 31.31 12.04 1.62
C VAL A 218 31.89 13.36 2.17
N ALA A 219 32.60 13.33 3.30
CA ALA A 219 33.30 14.51 3.82
C ALA A 219 34.50 14.95 2.96
N ARG A 220 35.10 14.03 2.20
CA ARG A 220 36.19 14.34 1.25
C ARG A 220 35.64 14.90 -0.07
N GLU A 221 34.55 14.37 -0.60
CA GLU A 221 33.90 14.90 -1.81
C GLU A 221 33.27 16.28 -1.58
N GLY A 222 32.78 16.56 -0.36
CA GLY A 222 32.29 17.88 0.02
C GLY A 222 33.36 18.97 0.18
N LYS A 223 34.65 18.66 0.03
CA LYS A 223 35.74 19.64 0.08
C LYS A 223 36.04 20.30 -1.27
N ASP A 224 35.69 19.67 -2.38
CA ASP A 224 35.93 20.21 -3.74
C ASP A 224 34.72 20.94 -4.34
N LEU A 225 33.56 20.86 -3.68
CA LEU A 225 32.35 21.59 -4.08
C LEU A 225 31.91 22.46 -2.90
N GLY A 226 32.18 23.77 -2.99
CA GLY A 226 31.87 24.78 -1.98
C GLY A 226 30.37 24.99 -1.74
N ALA A 227 29.71 23.99 -1.16
CA ALA A 227 28.33 24.05 -0.68
C ALA A 227 28.19 23.21 0.59
N GLU A 228 28.75 23.69 1.70
CA GLU A 228 28.35 23.26 3.04
C GLU A 228 26.86 23.58 3.25
N SER A 229 26.04 22.62 3.72
CA SER A 229 24.98 22.86 4.74
C SER A 229 23.77 21.89 4.80
N GLN A 230 23.70 20.76 4.09
CA GLN A 230 22.61 19.79 4.34
C GLN A 230 23.05 18.35 4.57
N GLN A 231 23.89 17.79 3.70
CA GLN A 231 24.30 16.39 3.81
C GLN A 231 25.17 16.11 5.05
N GLN A 232 26.07 17.03 5.42
CA GLN A 232 26.87 16.91 6.64
C GLN A 232 26.02 16.96 7.92
N SER A 233 24.93 17.73 7.92
CA SER A 233 24.02 17.82 9.08
C SER A 233 23.22 16.52 9.27
N VAL A 234 22.82 15.87 8.18
CA VAL A 234 22.09 14.60 8.19
C VAL A 234 22.98 13.47 8.68
N ILE A 235 24.24 13.43 8.23
CA ILE A 235 25.23 12.43 8.69
C ILE A 235 25.55 12.62 10.18
N LYS A 236 25.76 13.86 10.62
CA LYS A 236 26.03 14.15 12.04
C LYS A 236 24.85 13.75 12.93
N ARG A 237 23.62 13.98 12.46
CA ARG A 237 22.38 13.57 13.15
C ARG A 237 22.25 12.05 13.19
N LEU A 238 22.50 11.34 12.09
CA LEU A 238 22.54 9.89 12.03
C LEU A 238 23.57 9.28 12.99
N MET A 239 24.78 9.84 13.06
CA MET A 239 25.82 9.36 13.99
C MET A 239 25.42 9.59 15.46
N GLN A 240 24.71 10.68 15.74
CA GLN A 240 24.20 11.00 17.08
C GLN A 240 23.02 10.10 17.47
N ASP A 241 22.07 9.86 16.55
CA ASP A 241 20.90 8.99 16.73
C ASP A 241 21.32 7.51 16.88
N LEU A 242 22.44 7.11 16.27
CA LEU A 242 23.06 5.80 16.42
C LEU A 242 23.95 5.67 17.68
N GLY A 243 24.06 6.73 18.49
CA GLY A 243 24.80 6.72 19.76
C GLY A 243 26.31 6.56 19.62
N MET A 244 26.88 6.88 18.45
CA MET A 244 28.30 6.70 18.15
C MET A 244 29.10 7.85 18.77
N LYS A 245 29.70 7.63 19.95
CA LYS A 245 30.66 8.57 20.54
C LYS A 245 32.01 8.50 19.80
N GLU A 246 32.69 9.63 19.68
CA GLU A 246 33.92 9.75 18.89
C GLU A 246 35.12 8.96 19.42
N GLU A 247 35.07 8.38 20.61
CA GLU A 247 36.21 7.67 21.18
C GLU A 247 35.82 6.35 21.82
N SER A 248 36.20 5.24 21.18
CA SER A 248 36.84 4.06 21.80
C SER A 248 36.99 2.98 20.73
N GLY A 249 38.21 2.48 20.53
CA GLY A 249 38.58 1.50 19.49
C GLY A 249 38.07 0.08 19.72
N ALA A 250 36.74 -0.10 19.80
CA ALA A 250 36.10 -1.41 19.78
C ALA A 250 35.00 -1.42 18.72
N SER A 251 35.12 -2.31 17.72
CA SER A 251 34.10 -2.50 16.67
C SER A 251 32.77 -2.89 17.31
N LYS A 252 31.80 -1.96 17.33
CA LYS A 252 30.42 -2.25 17.70
C LYS A 252 29.62 -2.46 16.43
N LYS A 253 29.14 -3.69 16.24
CA LYS A 253 28.14 -3.99 15.19
C LYS A 253 26.85 -3.24 15.53
N THR A 254 26.48 -2.29 14.70
CA THR A 254 25.25 -1.50 14.86
C THR A 254 24.20 -2.03 13.91
N LYS A 255 23.02 -2.39 14.43
CA LYS A 255 21.89 -2.89 13.62
C LYS A 255 21.18 -1.73 12.97
N ILE A 256 21.05 -1.76 11.64
CA ILE A 256 20.27 -0.78 10.87
C ILE A 256 19.22 -1.56 10.08
N TYR A 257 17.96 -1.14 10.19
CA TYR A 257 16.84 -1.71 9.44
C TYR A 257 16.68 -0.91 8.15
N MET A 258 16.83 -1.58 7.00
CA MET A 258 16.64 -0.94 5.69
C MET A 258 15.52 -1.65 4.91
N PRO A 259 14.62 -0.91 4.23
CA PRO A 259 13.70 -1.50 3.27
C PRO A 259 14.47 -2.08 2.08
N THR A 260 14.03 -3.22 1.56
CA THR A 260 14.61 -3.91 0.39
C THR A 260 14.64 -3.05 -0.88
N THR A 261 13.86 -1.99 -0.96
CA THR A 261 13.83 -1.04 -2.10
C THR A 261 14.98 -0.03 -2.08
N ALA A 262 15.86 -0.05 -1.08
CA ALA A 262 16.97 0.89 -0.92
C ALA A 262 18.33 0.38 -1.43
N ASN A 263 18.35 -0.66 -2.28
CA ASN A 263 19.57 -1.06 -3.01
C ASN A 263 19.70 -0.24 -4.30
N TRP A 264 20.30 0.94 -4.18
CA TRP A 264 20.99 1.67 -5.23
C TRP A 264 22.27 2.25 -4.66
#